data_AF-A0A4Y3N7Q0-F1
#
_entry.id   AF-A0A4Y3N7Q0-F1
#
_cell.length_a   1.000
_cell.length_b   1.000
_cell.length_c   1.000
_cell.angle_alpha   90.00
_cell.angle_beta   90.00
_cell.angle_gamma   90.00
#
_symmetry.space_group_name_H-M   'P 1'
#
loop_
_entity.id
_entity.type
_entity.pdbx_description
1 polymer ?
#
loop_
_entity_poly.entity_id
_entity_poly.type
_entity_poly.pdbx_seq_one_letter_code
_entity_poly.pdbx_strand_id
1 'polypeptide(L)'
;MPFYGADVDQLKALSNTLASGASLLTTRARELDSLIAQGGYWHGQDAKRFASEWQGHLRPLLERTSRGIEEASKSVLTNADEQSSASTGSGSGSGSGGSGGSGSGGSGNSGDTAKPANDPTTKATDPAQPTPQEILEQYQVSDAETTNWPGDWDPLRFVTDQRVVTEKEAELLNGLGPFELNAFKGIHDDAFSVADERFPSEDRNDDQNDAFRHAYWNALMVKEFGADWAEDYATAHEQLPGNPAPREAMDLYNNEVGRNVAIANPDASAEELADLIEEAVNNGDTVVVGPDLLPHPSNQIPADQTGDAGNAEPAPGEDPEFNDESRTTS
;
A
#
# COMPACT_ATOMS: atom_id res chain seq x y z
N MET A 1 -14.10 7.08 -19.85
CA MET A 1 -14.02 5.78 -20.57
C MET A 1 -14.95 4.79 -19.88
N PRO A 2 -15.57 3.81 -20.56
CA PRO A 2 -16.36 2.81 -19.85
C PRO A 2 -15.42 1.94 -19.01
N PHE A 3 -15.63 1.94 -17.70
CA PHE A 3 -14.91 1.12 -16.72
C PHE A 3 -15.29 -0.34 -16.94
N TYR A 4 -14.36 -1.16 -17.44
CA TYR A 4 -14.52 -2.60 -17.53
C TYR A 4 -13.91 -3.21 -16.28
N GLY A 5 -14.75 -3.56 -15.30
CA GLY A 5 -14.32 -4.41 -14.18
C GLY A 5 -14.01 -5.83 -14.67
N ALA A 6 -13.24 -6.60 -13.87
CA ALA A 6 -12.97 -8.01 -14.17
C ALA A 6 -14.25 -8.87 -14.19
N ASP A 7 -14.22 -10.02 -14.87
CA ASP A 7 -15.38 -10.89 -14.92
C ASP A 7 -15.43 -11.78 -13.66
N VAL A 8 -16.38 -11.47 -12.76
CA VAL A 8 -16.56 -12.17 -11.47
C VAL A 8 -16.75 -13.68 -11.66
N ASP A 9 -17.44 -14.11 -12.71
CA ASP A 9 -17.67 -15.54 -12.98
C ASP A 9 -16.37 -16.21 -13.43
N GLN A 10 -15.54 -15.51 -14.21
CA GLN A 10 -14.22 -16.01 -14.60
C GLN A 10 -13.25 -16.08 -13.42
N LEU A 11 -13.28 -15.11 -12.50
CA LEU A 11 -12.49 -15.15 -11.27
C LEU A 11 -12.90 -16.34 -10.39
N LYS A 12 -14.21 -16.56 -10.20
CA LYS A 12 -14.71 -17.73 -9.45
C LYS A 12 -14.32 -19.06 -10.11
N ALA A 13 -14.34 -19.13 -11.45
CA ALA A 13 -13.88 -20.31 -12.17
C ALA A 13 -12.36 -20.55 -12.01
N LEU A 14 -11.55 -19.49 -12.05
CA LEU A 14 -10.12 -19.55 -11.81
C LEU A 14 -9.80 -20.02 -10.39
N SER A 15 -10.44 -19.43 -9.38
CA SER A 15 -10.32 -19.86 -7.97
C SER A 15 -10.60 -21.36 -7.81
N ASN A 16 -11.71 -21.85 -8.35
CA ASN A 16 -12.06 -23.27 -8.29
C ASN A 16 -11.01 -24.17 -8.97
N THR A 17 -10.44 -23.71 -10.08
CA THR A 17 -9.38 -24.42 -10.81
C THR A 17 -8.11 -24.51 -9.97
N LEU A 18 -7.69 -23.41 -9.34
CA LEU A 18 -6.54 -23.37 -8.45
C LEU A 18 -6.73 -24.28 -7.23
N ALA A 19 -7.87 -24.19 -6.54
CA ALA A 19 -8.19 -25.06 -5.39
C ALA A 19 -8.16 -26.55 -5.79
N SER A 20 -8.74 -26.89 -6.94
CA SER A 20 -8.72 -28.26 -7.46
C SER A 20 -7.29 -28.74 -7.78
N GLY A 21 -6.46 -27.86 -8.34
CA GLY A 21 -5.05 -28.14 -8.63
C GLY A 21 -4.22 -28.38 -7.38
N ALA A 22 -4.36 -27.54 -6.36
CA ALA A 22 -3.70 -27.70 -5.06
C ALA A 22 -4.08 -29.01 -4.35
N SER A 23 -5.37 -29.34 -4.35
CA SER A 23 -5.86 -30.61 -3.80
C SER A 23 -5.32 -31.82 -4.56
N LEU A 24 -5.22 -31.72 -5.90
CA LEU A 24 -4.62 -32.76 -6.73
C LEU A 24 -3.12 -32.94 -6.42
N LEU A 25 -2.36 -31.85 -6.32
CA LEU A 25 -0.94 -31.91 -5.96
C LEU A 25 -0.72 -32.53 -4.59
N THR A 26 -1.51 -32.14 -3.59
CA THR A 26 -1.49 -32.72 -2.24
C THR A 26 -1.79 -34.22 -2.29
N THR A 27 -2.77 -34.64 -3.08
CA THR A 27 -3.12 -36.06 -3.25
C THR A 27 -1.98 -36.83 -3.90
N ARG A 28 -1.39 -36.31 -4.98
CA ARG A 28 -0.25 -36.95 -5.66
C ARG A 28 0.99 -37.02 -4.78
N ALA A 29 1.26 -36.00 -3.97
CA ALA A 29 2.36 -36.01 -3.02
C ALA A 29 2.18 -37.14 -1.99
N ARG A 30 0.96 -37.34 -1.46
CA ARG A 30 0.66 -38.46 -0.54
C ARG A 30 0.78 -39.83 -1.21
N GLU A 31 0.34 -39.96 -2.46
CA GLU A 31 0.51 -41.20 -3.23
C GLU A 31 1.99 -41.54 -3.44
N LEU A 32 2.80 -40.56 -3.84
CA LEU A 32 4.24 -40.72 -4.00
C LEU A 32 4.92 -41.06 -2.67
N ASP A 33 4.54 -40.40 -1.58
CA ASP A 33 5.05 -40.71 -0.24
C ASP A 33 4.79 -42.17 0.14
N SER A 34 3.58 -42.68 -0.11
CA SER A 34 3.24 -44.08 0.13
C SER A 34 4.02 -45.04 -0.77
N LEU A 35 4.20 -44.71 -2.05
CA LEU A 35 4.95 -45.56 -2.99
C LEU A 35 6.44 -45.64 -2.63
N ILE A 36 7.03 -44.52 -2.23
CA ILE A 36 8.42 -44.42 -1.81
C ILE A 36 8.62 -45.16 -0.48
N ALA A 37 7.69 -45.02 0.47
CA ALA A 37 7.76 -45.68 1.77
C ALA A 37 7.58 -47.20 1.69
N GLN A 38 6.73 -47.70 0.80
CA GLN A 38 6.53 -49.15 0.63
C GLN A 38 7.77 -49.86 0.08
N GLY A 39 8.60 -49.19 -0.74
CA GLY A 39 9.93 -49.66 -1.13
C GLY A 39 9.99 -51.02 -1.84
N GLY A 40 8.87 -51.57 -2.32
CA GLY A 40 8.76 -52.98 -2.71
C GLY A 40 9.41 -53.38 -4.04
N TYR A 41 9.74 -52.42 -4.91
CA TYR A 41 10.19 -52.70 -6.28
C TYR A 41 11.55 -52.09 -6.65
N TRP A 42 12.10 -51.22 -5.79
CA TRP A 42 13.36 -50.53 -6.06
C TRP A 42 14.23 -50.52 -4.80
N HIS A 43 15.41 -51.12 -4.90
CA HIS A 43 16.36 -51.29 -3.80
C HIS A 43 17.76 -50.83 -4.20
N GLY A 44 18.56 -50.44 -3.21
CA GLY A 44 19.96 -50.04 -3.41
C GLY A 44 20.27 -48.68 -2.78
N GLN A 45 21.49 -48.19 -3.01
CA GLN A 45 21.96 -46.91 -2.48
C GLN A 45 21.21 -45.72 -3.11
N ASP A 46 20.90 -45.80 -4.40
CA ASP A 46 20.16 -44.75 -5.12
C ASP A 46 18.72 -44.60 -4.62
N ALA A 47 18.04 -45.73 -4.35
CA ALA A 47 16.70 -45.72 -3.78
C ALA A 47 16.67 -45.02 -2.40
N LYS A 48 17.68 -45.25 -1.56
CA LYS A 48 17.82 -44.57 -0.27
C LYS A 48 18.13 -43.08 -0.42
N ARG A 49 19.00 -42.72 -1.36
CA ARG A 49 19.33 -41.32 -1.66
C ARG A 49 18.10 -40.56 -2.11
N PHE A 50 17.33 -41.12 -3.04
CA PHE A 50 16.09 -40.51 -3.52
C PHE A 50 15.05 -40.41 -2.40
N ALA A 51 14.87 -41.44 -1.57
CA ALA A 51 13.95 -41.36 -0.43
C ALA A 51 14.34 -40.23 0.55
N SER A 52 15.64 -40.04 0.79
CA SER A 52 16.15 -38.95 1.62
C SER A 52 15.94 -37.57 0.98
N GLU A 53 16.16 -37.43 -0.33
CA GLU A 53 15.94 -36.19 -1.07
C GLU A 53 14.45 -35.84 -1.15
N TRP A 54 13.60 -36.85 -1.35
CA TRP A 54 12.15 -36.72 -1.31
C TRP A 54 11.68 -36.16 0.04
N GLN A 55 12.09 -36.79 1.14
CA GLN A 55 11.69 -36.39 2.49
C GLN A 55 12.27 -35.03 2.90
N GLY A 56 13.52 -34.75 2.52
CA GLY A 56 14.23 -33.54 2.94
C GLY A 56 13.92 -32.29 2.10
N HIS A 57 13.56 -32.45 0.83
CA HIS A 57 13.46 -31.31 -0.09
C HIS A 57 12.19 -31.32 -0.93
N LEU A 58 11.95 -32.38 -1.71
CA LEU A 58 10.91 -32.38 -2.75
C LEU A 58 9.50 -32.36 -2.16
N ARG A 59 9.24 -33.16 -1.12
CA ARG A 59 7.93 -33.18 -0.46
C ARG A 59 7.61 -31.85 0.23
N PRO A 60 8.49 -31.27 1.08
CA PRO A 60 8.26 -29.95 1.63
C PRO A 60 8.07 -28.85 0.57
N LEU A 61 8.75 -28.96 -0.58
CA LEU A 61 8.55 -28.04 -1.71
C LEU A 61 7.13 -28.19 -2.30
N LEU A 62 6.70 -29.41 -2.62
CA LEU A 62 5.35 -29.68 -3.14
C LEU A 62 4.24 -29.25 -2.17
N GLU A 63 4.43 -29.49 -0.88
CA GLU A 63 3.48 -29.05 0.16
C GLU A 63 3.39 -27.53 0.24
N ARG A 64 4.53 -26.82 0.16
CA ARG A 64 4.56 -25.35 0.09
C ARG A 64 3.87 -24.83 -1.17
N THR A 65 4.17 -25.39 -2.34
CA THR A 65 3.52 -25.00 -3.60
C THR A 65 2.02 -25.24 -3.56
N SER A 66 1.58 -26.38 -3.02
CA SER A 66 0.15 -26.69 -2.91
C SER A 66 -0.57 -25.69 -2.01
N ARG A 67 0.03 -25.33 -0.85
CA ARG A 67 -0.51 -24.29 0.03
C ARG A 67 -0.58 -22.93 -0.66
N GLY A 68 0.48 -22.49 -1.34
CA GLY A 68 0.49 -21.23 -2.08
C GLY A 68 -0.59 -21.16 -3.17
N ILE A 69 -0.86 -22.26 -3.88
CA ILE A 69 -1.95 -22.33 -4.87
C ILE A 69 -3.33 -22.29 -4.19
N GLU A 70 -3.51 -23.00 -3.07
CA GLU A 70 -4.74 -22.95 -2.27
C GLU A 70 -5.02 -21.55 -1.72
N GLU A 71 -3.97 -20.83 -1.34
CA GLU A 71 -4.05 -19.46 -0.85
C GLU A 71 -4.33 -18.47 -1.98
N ALA A 72 -3.67 -18.61 -3.14
CA ALA A 72 -3.98 -17.84 -4.34
C ALA A 72 -5.43 -18.05 -4.81
N SER A 73 -5.92 -19.30 -4.72
CA SER A 73 -7.33 -19.62 -4.97
C SER A 73 -8.29 -18.82 -4.08
N LYS A 74 -7.96 -18.68 -2.78
CA LYS A 74 -8.76 -17.88 -1.84
C LYS A 74 -8.69 -16.40 -2.17
N SER A 75 -7.52 -15.86 -2.47
CA SER A 75 -7.36 -14.45 -2.88
C SER A 75 -8.19 -14.13 -4.12
N VAL A 76 -8.11 -14.96 -5.17
CA VAL A 76 -8.95 -14.77 -6.39
C VAL A 76 -10.45 -14.80 -6.06
N LEU A 77 -10.87 -15.62 -5.10
CA LEU A 77 -12.27 -15.67 -4.66
C LEU A 77 -12.67 -14.39 -3.91
N THR A 78 -11.82 -13.91 -3.00
CA THR A 78 -12.03 -12.65 -2.28
C THR A 78 -12.16 -11.48 -3.26
N ASN A 79 -11.24 -11.35 -4.22
CA ASN A 79 -11.29 -10.28 -5.22
C ASN A 79 -12.58 -10.34 -6.06
N ALA A 80 -13.08 -11.55 -6.35
CA ALA A 80 -14.35 -11.72 -7.05
C ALA A 80 -15.55 -11.23 -6.21
N ASP A 81 -15.52 -11.45 -4.90
CA ASP A 81 -16.59 -11.04 -3.97
C ASP A 81 -16.56 -9.53 -3.68
N GLU A 82 -15.37 -8.94 -3.57
CA GLU A 82 -15.17 -7.49 -3.46
C GLU A 82 -15.68 -6.77 -4.70
N GLN A 83 -15.33 -7.27 -5.89
CA GLN A 83 -15.77 -6.66 -7.13
C GLN A 83 -17.30 -6.78 -7.33
N SER A 84 -17.90 -7.89 -6.90
CA SER A 84 -19.36 -8.04 -6.86
C SER A 84 -20.00 -7.02 -5.89
N SER A 85 -19.34 -6.73 -4.78
CA SER A 85 -19.83 -5.78 -3.77
C SER A 85 -19.74 -4.33 -4.29
N ALA A 86 -18.60 -3.94 -4.86
CA ALA A 86 -18.42 -2.63 -5.50
C ALA A 86 -19.44 -2.39 -6.63
N SER A 87 -19.69 -3.41 -7.47
CA SER A 87 -20.65 -3.33 -8.58
C SER A 87 -22.11 -3.22 -8.13
N THR A 88 -22.43 -3.65 -6.91
CA THR A 88 -23.78 -3.56 -6.34
C THR A 88 -23.96 -2.29 -5.47
N GLY A 89 -22.88 -1.71 -4.96
CA GLY A 89 -22.87 -0.45 -4.20
C GLY A 89 -23.11 0.81 -5.05
N SER A 90 -22.71 0.83 -6.32
CA SER A 90 -22.92 2.00 -7.21
C SER A 90 -24.34 2.11 -7.82
N GLY A 91 -25.32 1.35 -7.32
CA GLY A 91 -26.64 1.20 -7.92
C GLY A 91 -27.81 1.44 -6.97
N SER A 92 -27.85 2.56 -6.25
CA SER A 92 -29.08 3.00 -5.57
C SER A 92 -29.21 4.52 -5.48
N GLY A 93 -29.25 5.15 -6.67
CA GLY A 93 -30.06 6.35 -6.87
C GLY A 93 -31.53 5.94 -7.06
N SER A 94 -32.35 6.10 -6.03
CA SER A 94 -33.81 6.08 -6.18
C SER A 94 -34.45 7.03 -5.18
N GLY A 95 -34.81 8.20 -5.69
CA GLY A 95 -35.72 9.11 -5.03
C GLY A 95 -37.11 8.49 -4.88
N SER A 96 -37.76 8.80 -3.77
CA SER A 96 -39.21 8.80 -3.67
C SER A 96 -39.62 9.84 -2.64
N GLY A 97 -40.32 10.87 -3.12
CA GLY A 97 -40.91 11.91 -2.30
C GLY A 97 -42.17 11.43 -1.57
N GLY A 98 -42.46 12.09 -0.44
CA GLY A 98 -43.70 11.90 0.30
C GLY A 98 -43.93 13.06 1.26
N SER A 99 -44.83 13.95 0.87
CA SER A 99 -45.25 15.19 1.54
C SER A 99 -46.21 14.93 2.71
N GLY A 100 -46.19 15.82 3.71
CA GLY A 100 -47.39 16.22 4.46
C GLY A 100 -47.27 16.26 5.99
N GLY A 101 -47.38 17.46 6.59
CA GLY A 101 -47.66 17.58 8.02
C GLY A 101 -47.35 18.94 8.66
N SER A 102 -48.20 19.94 8.43
CA SER A 102 -48.17 21.27 9.06
C SER A 102 -48.32 21.22 10.59
N GLY A 103 -47.55 22.07 11.30
CA GLY A 103 -47.72 22.39 12.72
C GLY A 103 -47.15 23.77 13.03
N SER A 104 -48.04 24.75 13.20
CA SER A 104 -47.78 26.17 13.41
C SER A 104 -47.39 26.50 14.87
N GLY A 105 -46.51 27.50 15.05
CA GLY A 105 -46.66 28.49 16.11
C GLY A 105 -45.45 28.66 17.05
N GLY A 106 -44.79 29.82 16.96
CA GLY A 106 -43.85 30.26 18.01
C GLY A 106 -42.90 31.39 17.59
N SER A 107 -43.42 32.60 17.45
CA SER A 107 -42.64 33.84 17.24
C SER A 107 -41.79 34.19 18.47
N GLY A 108 -40.53 34.56 18.26
CA GLY A 108 -39.61 35.07 19.28
C GLY A 108 -38.42 35.76 18.62
N ASN A 109 -38.36 37.09 18.78
CA ASN A 109 -37.61 38.05 17.99
C ASN A 109 -36.22 38.40 18.58
N SER A 110 -35.27 38.67 17.67
CA SER A 110 -34.05 39.51 17.78
C SER A 110 -32.90 39.14 18.71
N GLY A 111 -31.70 39.11 18.12
CA GLY A 111 -30.43 39.20 18.82
C GLY A 111 -29.24 39.12 17.85
N ASP A 112 -29.03 40.19 17.07
CA ASP A 112 -27.77 40.46 16.37
C ASP A 112 -26.58 40.34 17.33
N THR A 113 -25.59 39.51 16.98
CA THR A 113 -24.17 39.83 17.14
C THR A 113 -23.36 39.03 16.14
N ALA A 114 -22.98 39.68 15.05
CA ALA A 114 -21.89 39.27 14.19
C ALA A 114 -20.59 39.17 15.01
N LYS A 115 -19.90 38.04 14.93
CA LYS A 115 -18.52 37.84 15.40
C LYS A 115 -17.60 37.88 14.17
N PRO A 116 -16.49 38.63 14.20
CA PRO A 116 -15.85 39.14 13.00
C PRO A 116 -15.08 38.05 12.24
N ALA A 117 -15.04 38.23 10.92
CA ALA A 117 -14.06 37.63 10.03
C ALA A 117 -12.64 37.99 10.50
N ASN A 118 -11.79 36.98 10.66
CA ASN A 118 -10.37 37.19 10.87
C ASN A 118 -9.72 37.55 9.52
N ASP A 119 -9.14 38.74 9.49
CA ASP A 119 -8.24 39.28 8.47
C ASP A 119 -6.94 38.43 8.40
N PRO A 120 -6.46 38.01 7.21
CA PRO A 120 -5.31 37.12 7.10
C PRO A 120 -4.02 37.94 7.14
N THR A 121 -3.52 38.27 8.32
CA THR A 121 -2.11 38.60 8.50
C THR A 121 -1.65 38.26 9.91
N THR A 122 -0.56 37.49 9.99
CA THR A 122 0.23 37.19 11.19
C THR A 122 -0.41 36.23 12.21
N LYS A 123 -0.44 34.93 11.86
CA LYS A 123 -0.37 33.88 12.89
C LYS A 123 1.11 33.59 13.11
N ALA A 124 1.57 33.84 14.34
CA ALA A 124 2.92 33.55 14.78
C ALA A 124 3.19 32.04 14.60
N THR A 125 4.38 31.74 14.07
CA THR A 125 4.95 30.39 13.89
C THR A 125 4.86 29.57 15.18
N ASP A 126 4.20 28.41 15.09
CA ASP A 126 4.37 27.27 16.00
C ASP A 126 5.86 26.84 16.02
N PRO A 127 6.35 26.04 16.98
CA PRO A 127 7.78 25.71 17.06
C PRO A 127 8.23 24.97 15.79
N ALA A 128 8.87 25.75 14.91
CA ALA A 128 9.61 25.47 13.69
C ALA A 128 9.34 24.11 13.01
N GLN A 129 8.38 24.07 12.07
CA GLN A 129 8.49 23.12 10.95
C GLN A 129 9.90 23.28 10.33
N PRO A 130 10.60 22.18 10.00
CA PRO A 130 11.91 22.25 9.38
C PRO A 130 11.86 23.10 8.10
N THR A 131 12.94 23.81 7.81
CA THR A 131 13.08 24.54 6.55
C THR A 131 13.16 23.56 5.37
N PRO A 132 12.81 23.98 4.15
CA PRO A 132 12.94 23.14 2.96
C PRO A 132 14.35 22.54 2.78
N GLN A 133 15.39 23.28 3.15
CA GLN A 133 16.77 22.78 3.12
C GLN A 133 17.02 21.73 4.20
N GLU A 134 16.51 21.93 5.41
CA GLU A 134 16.63 20.93 6.49
C GLU A 134 15.90 19.63 6.14
N ILE A 135 14.73 19.70 5.49
CA ILE A 135 14.02 18.50 5.01
C ILE A 135 14.86 17.79 3.94
N LEU A 136 15.36 18.52 2.93
CA LEU A 136 16.22 17.95 1.91
C LEU A 136 17.48 17.28 2.50
N GLU A 137 18.06 17.85 3.56
CA GLU A 137 19.28 17.31 4.18
C GLU A 137 19.00 16.11 5.11
N GLN A 138 17.86 16.09 5.80
CA GLN A 138 17.53 15.06 6.80
C GLN A 138 16.88 13.81 6.20
N TYR A 139 16.09 13.99 5.14
CA TYR A 139 15.31 12.92 4.53
C TYR A 139 16.02 12.44 3.26
N GLN A 140 17.15 11.76 3.44
CA GLN A 140 17.90 11.14 2.33
C GLN A 140 18.37 9.73 2.73
N VAL A 141 18.18 8.77 1.84
CA VAL A 141 18.63 7.39 2.03
C VAL A 141 19.58 6.97 0.92
N SER A 142 20.47 6.03 1.21
CA SER A 142 21.38 5.49 0.20
C SER A 142 20.64 4.57 -0.78
N ASP A 143 21.05 4.60 -2.05
CA ASP A 143 20.60 3.64 -3.07
C ASP A 143 20.86 2.19 -2.61
N ALA A 144 19.84 1.34 -2.65
CA ALA A 144 19.94 -0.08 -2.30
C ALA A 144 20.12 -1.00 -3.53
N GLU A 145 20.58 -2.23 -3.27
CA GLU A 145 20.52 -3.29 -4.28
C GLU A 145 19.07 -3.64 -4.60
N THR A 146 18.80 -3.94 -5.88
CA THR A 146 17.45 -4.26 -6.37
C THR A 146 17.34 -5.69 -6.86
N THR A 147 16.12 -6.21 -6.80
CA THR A 147 15.77 -7.55 -7.26
C THR A 147 14.42 -7.55 -7.96
N ASN A 148 14.17 -8.60 -8.75
CA ASN A 148 12.87 -8.81 -9.37
C ASN A 148 11.97 -9.57 -8.40
N TRP A 149 10.88 -8.94 -7.98
CA TRP A 149 9.89 -9.54 -7.10
C TRP A 149 8.52 -9.64 -7.78
N PRO A 150 7.81 -10.79 -7.69
CA PRO A 150 8.31 -12.04 -7.13
C PRO A 150 9.47 -12.63 -7.97
N GLY A 151 10.31 -13.43 -7.31
CA GLY A 151 11.44 -14.07 -7.97
C GLY A 151 11.01 -14.96 -9.14
N ASP A 152 11.94 -15.29 -10.04
CA ASP A 152 11.57 -15.91 -11.33
C ASP A 152 10.78 -17.23 -11.24
N TRP A 153 10.98 -17.96 -10.15
CA TRP A 153 10.36 -19.25 -9.86
C TRP A 153 9.26 -19.18 -8.80
N ASP A 154 8.88 -17.98 -8.38
CA ASP A 154 7.89 -17.77 -7.32
C ASP A 154 6.47 -18.04 -7.84
N PRO A 155 5.67 -18.89 -7.16
CA PRO A 155 4.27 -19.12 -7.52
C PRO A 155 3.40 -17.85 -7.53
N LEU A 156 3.78 -16.79 -6.79
CA LEU A 156 3.06 -15.52 -6.83
C LEU A 156 3.01 -14.92 -8.25
N ARG A 157 3.96 -15.25 -9.14
CA ARG A 157 3.96 -14.82 -10.55
C ARG A 157 2.71 -15.19 -11.34
N PHE A 158 1.89 -16.13 -10.85
CA PHE A 158 0.60 -16.47 -11.48
C PHE A 158 -0.52 -15.48 -11.16
N VAL A 159 -0.37 -14.65 -10.11
CA VAL A 159 -1.38 -13.71 -9.61
C VAL A 159 -0.85 -12.30 -9.37
N THR A 160 0.44 -12.07 -9.59
CA THR A 160 1.06 -10.76 -9.50
C THR A 160 2.14 -10.59 -10.56
N ASP A 161 2.19 -9.41 -11.14
CA ASP A 161 3.24 -9.06 -12.08
C ASP A 161 4.57 -8.87 -11.35
N GLN A 162 5.64 -9.27 -12.02
CA GLN A 162 7.00 -9.06 -11.56
C GLN A 162 7.39 -7.60 -11.73
N ARG A 163 8.01 -7.03 -10.69
CA ARG A 163 8.48 -5.65 -10.64
C ARG A 163 9.88 -5.61 -10.02
N VAL A 164 10.62 -4.56 -10.32
CA VAL A 164 11.89 -4.28 -9.65
C VAL A 164 11.57 -3.60 -8.32
N VAL A 165 12.11 -4.14 -7.24
CA VAL A 165 12.01 -3.61 -5.86
C VAL A 165 13.39 -3.68 -5.21
N THR A 166 13.59 -3.00 -4.08
CA THR A 166 14.82 -3.19 -3.30
C THR A 166 14.85 -4.59 -2.68
N GLU A 167 16.05 -5.10 -2.37
CA GLU A 167 16.18 -6.41 -1.70
C GLU A 167 15.44 -6.44 -0.36
N LYS A 168 15.38 -5.30 0.35
CA LYS A 168 14.68 -5.17 1.62
C LYS A 168 13.16 -5.19 1.45
N GLU A 169 12.61 -4.49 0.44
CA GLU A 169 11.19 -4.61 0.08
C GLU A 169 10.82 -6.07 -0.21
N ALA A 170 11.63 -6.77 -1.02
CA ALA A 170 11.41 -8.18 -1.32
C ALA A 170 11.46 -9.06 -0.07
N GLU A 171 12.39 -8.80 0.87
CA GLU A 171 12.46 -9.50 2.16
C GLU A 171 11.15 -9.34 2.95
N LEU A 172 10.66 -8.09 3.10
CA LEU A 172 9.46 -7.77 3.86
C LEU A 172 8.20 -8.37 3.21
N LEU A 173 8.06 -8.27 1.89
CA LEU A 173 6.93 -8.84 1.14
C LEU A 173 6.92 -10.37 1.20
N ASN A 174 8.08 -11.01 1.22
CA ASN A 174 8.18 -12.46 1.38
C ASN A 174 7.82 -12.91 2.81
N GLY A 175 7.89 -12.01 3.79
CA GLY A 175 7.42 -12.24 5.16
C GLY A 175 5.89 -12.22 5.29
N LEU A 176 5.19 -11.58 4.35
CA LEU A 176 3.73 -11.47 4.36
C LEU A 176 3.07 -12.76 3.88
N GLY A 177 2.01 -13.15 4.59
CA GLY A 177 1.05 -14.12 4.14
C GLY A 177 0.20 -13.61 2.97
N PRO A 178 -0.51 -14.50 2.26
CA PRO A 178 -1.33 -14.15 1.10
C PRO A 178 -2.46 -13.13 1.37
N PHE A 179 -3.07 -13.17 2.57
CA PHE A 179 -4.09 -12.18 2.96
C PHE A 179 -3.47 -10.80 3.16
N GLU A 180 -2.32 -10.74 3.82
CA GLU A 180 -1.56 -9.52 4.04
C GLU A 180 -1.02 -8.95 2.73
N LEU A 181 -0.54 -9.79 1.81
CA LEU A 181 -0.17 -9.37 0.46
C LEU A 181 -1.35 -8.80 -0.33
N ASN A 182 -2.55 -9.34 -0.14
CA ASN A 182 -3.77 -8.80 -0.76
C ASN A 182 -4.14 -7.45 -0.13
N ALA A 183 -4.09 -7.34 1.19
CA ALA A 183 -4.31 -6.09 1.91
C ALA A 183 -3.30 -5.02 1.46
N PHE A 184 -2.01 -5.36 1.37
CA PHE A 184 -0.96 -4.47 0.90
C PHE A 184 -1.22 -3.94 -0.52
N LYS A 185 -1.66 -4.81 -1.44
CA LYS A 185 -2.06 -4.40 -2.79
C LYS A 185 -3.28 -3.47 -2.77
N GLY A 186 -4.30 -3.80 -1.97
CA GLY A 186 -5.49 -2.96 -1.81
C GLY A 186 -5.14 -1.57 -1.26
N ILE A 187 -4.26 -1.51 -0.25
CA ILE A 187 -3.76 -0.27 0.34
C ILE A 187 -3.04 0.60 -0.71
N HIS A 188 -2.20 0.00 -1.56
CA HIS A 188 -1.58 0.70 -2.67
C HIS A 188 -2.64 1.26 -3.64
N ASP A 189 -3.56 0.42 -4.13
CA ASP A 189 -4.57 0.84 -5.10
C ASP A 189 -5.51 1.92 -4.55
N ASP A 190 -5.92 1.81 -3.27
CA ASP A 190 -6.73 2.80 -2.56
C ASP A 190 -5.99 4.13 -2.44
N ALA A 191 -4.70 4.11 -2.08
CA ALA A 191 -3.91 5.33 -1.97
C ALA A 191 -3.83 6.09 -3.29
N PHE A 192 -3.57 5.39 -4.39
CA PHE A 192 -3.57 5.99 -5.73
C PHE A 192 -4.96 6.51 -6.15
N SER A 193 -6.01 5.71 -5.96
CA SER A 193 -7.37 6.09 -6.35
C SER A 193 -7.87 7.30 -5.58
N VAL A 194 -7.68 7.33 -4.26
CA VAL A 194 -8.14 8.43 -3.40
C VAL A 194 -7.32 9.69 -3.64
N ALA A 195 -6.02 9.58 -3.92
CA ALA A 195 -5.19 10.72 -4.32
C ALA A 195 -5.70 11.37 -5.62
N ASP A 196 -5.97 10.55 -6.65
CA ASP A 196 -6.51 11.02 -7.93
C ASP A 196 -7.88 11.71 -7.78
N GLU A 197 -8.70 11.28 -6.82
CA GLU A 197 -10.01 11.86 -6.54
C GLU A 197 -9.93 13.18 -5.77
N ARG A 198 -9.11 13.25 -4.71
CA ARG A 198 -9.01 14.42 -3.81
C ARG A 198 -8.10 15.51 -4.35
N PHE A 199 -7.00 15.12 -4.99
CA PHE A 199 -6.01 16.02 -5.59
C PHE A 199 -5.77 15.64 -7.06
N PRO A 200 -6.71 15.94 -7.99
CA PRO A 200 -6.54 15.61 -9.39
C PRO A 200 -5.28 16.27 -9.97
N SER A 201 -4.40 15.46 -10.56
CA SER A 201 -3.17 15.92 -11.20
C SER A 201 -2.95 15.23 -12.55
N GLU A 202 -2.36 15.96 -13.50
CA GLU A 202 -1.94 15.41 -14.78
C GLU A 202 -0.66 14.56 -14.63
N ASP A 203 0.32 15.07 -13.87
CA ASP A 203 1.64 14.46 -13.73
C ASP A 203 1.77 13.56 -12.48
N ARG A 204 0.94 13.79 -11.44
CA ARG A 204 0.82 13.01 -10.18
C ARG A 204 2.10 12.88 -9.35
N ASN A 205 3.18 13.51 -9.76
CA ASN A 205 4.48 13.44 -9.12
C ASN A 205 4.85 14.81 -8.58
N ASP A 206 5.59 14.82 -7.49
CA ASP A 206 6.20 16.02 -6.90
C ASP A 206 5.18 17.06 -6.37
N ASP A 207 3.89 16.73 -6.38
CA ASP A 207 2.76 17.63 -6.11
C ASP A 207 1.85 17.15 -4.95
N GLN A 208 0.71 17.81 -4.76
CA GLN A 208 -0.22 17.49 -3.68
C GLN A 208 -0.86 16.10 -3.84
N ASN A 209 -1.01 15.59 -5.07
CA ASN A 209 -1.47 14.22 -5.30
C ASN A 209 -0.43 13.25 -4.74
N ASP A 210 0.83 13.48 -5.07
CA ASP A 210 1.95 12.68 -4.60
C ASP A 210 2.06 12.71 -3.06
N ALA A 211 2.06 13.92 -2.50
CA ALA A 211 2.14 14.13 -1.06
C ALA A 211 0.99 13.44 -0.30
N PHE A 212 -0.24 13.56 -0.80
CA PHE A 212 -1.39 12.86 -0.24
C PHE A 212 -1.21 11.34 -0.35
N ARG A 213 -0.82 10.85 -1.54
CA ARG A 213 -0.68 9.42 -1.82
C ARG A 213 0.32 8.76 -0.88
N HIS A 214 1.51 9.33 -0.72
CA HIS A 214 2.56 8.81 0.16
C HIS A 214 2.13 8.80 1.63
N ALA A 215 1.54 9.90 2.10
CA ALA A 215 1.07 10.02 3.47
C ALA A 215 -0.11 9.07 3.77
N TYR A 216 -1.08 8.96 2.86
CA TYR A 216 -2.22 8.08 3.05
C TYR A 216 -1.83 6.59 2.93
N TRP A 217 -0.95 6.24 1.99
CA TRP A 217 -0.38 4.91 1.86
C TRP A 217 0.31 4.47 3.17
N ASN A 218 1.14 5.33 3.76
CA ASN A 218 1.77 5.06 5.06
C ASN A 218 0.74 4.94 6.19
N ALA A 219 -0.27 5.82 6.24
CA ALA A 219 -1.31 5.74 7.27
C ALA A 219 -2.06 4.39 7.23
N LEU A 220 -2.39 3.90 6.04
CA LEU A 220 -3.03 2.60 5.85
C LEU A 220 -2.10 1.42 6.18
N MET A 221 -0.81 1.51 5.81
CA MET A 221 0.18 0.49 6.20
C MET A 221 0.35 0.41 7.72
N VAL A 222 0.36 1.54 8.44
CA VAL A 222 0.39 1.52 9.92
C VAL A 222 -0.83 0.82 10.49
N LYS A 223 -2.01 1.07 9.93
CA LYS A 223 -3.26 0.46 10.39
C LYS A 223 -3.26 -1.07 10.22
N GLU A 224 -2.70 -1.56 9.12
CA GLU A 224 -2.72 -3.00 8.78
C GLU A 224 -1.51 -3.76 9.34
N PHE A 225 -0.30 -3.20 9.25
CA PHE A 225 0.95 -3.89 9.53
C PHE A 225 1.73 -3.32 10.73
N GLY A 226 1.29 -2.18 11.27
CA GLY A 226 1.97 -1.47 12.36
C GLY A 226 3.01 -0.46 11.88
N ALA A 227 3.40 0.45 12.79
CA ALA A 227 4.28 1.58 12.50
C ALA A 227 5.67 1.16 12.00
N ASP A 228 6.32 0.23 12.71
CA ASP A 228 7.68 -0.22 12.39
C ASP A 228 7.75 -0.89 11.01
N TRP A 229 6.74 -1.69 10.66
CA TRP A 229 6.69 -2.34 9.35
C TRP A 229 6.48 -1.31 8.23
N ALA A 230 5.56 -0.36 8.43
CA ALA A 230 5.30 0.70 7.47
C ALA A 230 6.53 1.58 7.23
N GLU A 231 7.27 1.91 8.30
CA GLU A 231 8.52 2.66 8.23
C GLU A 231 9.60 1.91 7.46
N ASP A 232 9.86 0.65 7.82
CA ASP A 232 10.87 -0.17 7.15
C ASP A 232 10.52 -0.36 5.66
N TYR A 233 9.26 -0.63 5.32
CA TYR A 233 8.84 -0.80 3.94
C TYR A 233 8.97 0.49 3.14
N ALA A 234 8.42 1.59 3.65
CA ALA A 234 8.46 2.88 2.96
C ALA A 234 9.91 3.37 2.77
N THR A 235 10.75 3.26 3.81
CA THR A 235 12.17 3.61 3.71
C THR A 235 12.88 2.76 2.66
N ALA A 236 12.64 1.44 2.65
CA ALA A 236 13.21 0.56 1.64
C ALA A 236 12.69 0.85 0.22
N HIS A 237 11.48 1.37 0.07
CA HIS A 237 10.92 1.81 -1.21
C HIS A 237 11.65 3.04 -1.75
N GLU A 238 11.96 4.00 -0.88
CA GLU A 238 12.67 5.22 -1.27
C GLU A 238 14.13 4.97 -1.65
N GLN A 239 14.75 3.87 -1.16
CA GLN A 239 16.10 3.45 -1.57
C GLN A 239 16.21 2.93 -3.02
N LEU A 240 15.15 3.00 -3.83
CA LEU A 240 15.20 2.61 -5.24
C LEU A 240 16.20 3.50 -6.01
N PRO A 241 17.20 2.91 -6.71
CA PRO A 241 18.26 3.68 -7.34
C PRO A 241 17.77 4.70 -8.37
N GLY A 242 18.32 5.90 -8.28
CA GLY A 242 18.03 6.99 -9.21
C GLY A 242 16.82 7.84 -8.85
N ASN A 243 16.33 7.75 -7.61
CA ASN A 243 15.37 8.70 -7.06
C ASN A 243 16.03 10.09 -6.94
N PRO A 244 15.48 11.16 -7.54
CA PRO A 244 16.05 12.50 -7.37
C PRO A 244 15.89 12.97 -5.92
N ALA A 245 16.95 13.56 -5.36
CA ALA A 245 17.00 13.93 -3.95
C ALA A 245 15.79 14.73 -3.43
N PRO A 246 15.26 15.75 -4.14
CA PRO A 246 14.09 16.48 -3.64
C PRO A 246 12.82 15.64 -3.56
N ARG A 247 12.64 14.67 -4.47
CA ARG A 247 11.51 13.74 -4.45
C ARG A 247 11.65 12.76 -3.31
N GLU A 248 12.82 12.14 -3.17
CA GLU A 248 13.11 11.23 -2.06
C GLU A 248 12.86 11.90 -0.69
N ALA A 249 13.31 13.15 -0.52
CA ALA A 249 13.07 13.90 0.71
C ALA A 249 11.58 14.19 0.95
N MET A 250 10.86 14.57 -0.10
CA MET A 250 9.42 14.81 -0.04
C MET A 250 8.67 13.53 0.35
N ASP A 251 8.98 12.41 -0.30
CA ASP A 251 8.32 11.13 -0.11
C ASP A 251 8.59 10.58 1.29
N LEU A 252 9.86 10.53 1.73
CA LEU A 252 10.21 10.12 3.10
C LEU A 252 9.53 10.98 4.17
N TYR A 253 9.50 12.30 3.99
CA TYR A 253 8.84 13.22 4.93
C TYR A 253 7.32 12.98 4.97
N ASN A 254 6.68 12.88 3.81
CA ASN A 254 5.23 12.66 3.73
C ASN A 254 4.84 11.26 4.22
N ASN A 255 5.68 10.25 3.97
CA ASN A 255 5.56 8.91 4.55
C ASN A 255 5.51 9.00 6.09
N GLU A 256 6.44 9.74 6.71
CA GLU A 256 6.47 9.94 8.17
C GLU A 256 5.21 10.66 8.69
N VAL A 257 4.78 11.73 8.01
CA VAL A 257 3.52 12.43 8.35
C VAL A 257 2.35 11.45 8.38
N GLY A 258 2.24 10.61 7.35
CA GLY A 258 1.23 9.55 7.26
C GLY A 258 1.22 8.59 8.44
N ARG A 259 2.41 8.06 8.79
CA ARG A 259 2.57 7.16 9.96
C ARG A 259 2.13 7.86 11.25
N ASN A 260 2.57 9.09 11.46
CA ASN A 260 2.26 9.88 12.66
C ASN A 260 0.75 10.16 12.79
N VAL A 261 0.05 10.45 11.69
CA VAL A 261 -1.40 10.64 11.68
C VAL A 261 -2.12 9.36 12.09
N ALA A 262 -1.73 8.20 11.56
CA ALA A 262 -2.34 6.92 11.94
C ALA A 262 -2.05 6.53 13.40
N ILE A 263 -0.83 6.74 13.90
CA ILE A 263 -0.45 6.50 15.30
C ILE A 263 -1.28 7.36 16.26
N ALA A 264 -1.52 8.63 15.91
CA ALA A 264 -2.33 9.53 16.71
C ALA A 264 -3.83 9.20 16.68
N ASN A 265 -4.29 8.44 15.67
CA ASN A 265 -5.69 8.12 15.43
C ASN A 265 -5.91 6.61 15.24
N PRO A 266 -5.59 5.76 16.23
CA PRO A 266 -5.56 4.30 16.06
C PRO A 266 -6.92 3.69 15.71
N ASP A 267 -8.01 4.34 16.11
CA ASP A 267 -9.38 3.87 15.86
C ASP A 267 -9.99 4.42 14.55
N ALA A 268 -9.31 5.33 13.84
CA ALA A 268 -9.85 5.98 12.64
C ALA A 268 -10.06 4.98 11.49
N SER A 269 -11.17 5.11 10.75
CA SER A 269 -11.38 4.36 9.50
C SER A 269 -10.42 4.79 8.40
N ALA A 270 -10.36 4.04 7.30
CA ALA A 270 -9.58 4.43 6.13
C ALA A 270 -10.04 5.80 5.58
N GLU A 271 -11.35 6.03 5.52
CA GLU A 271 -11.94 7.30 5.09
C GLU A 271 -11.62 8.44 6.07
N GLU A 272 -11.69 8.21 7.38
CA GLU A 272 -11.31 9.21 8.38
C GLU A 272 -9.82 9.55 8.29
N LEU A 273 -8.95 8.56 8.06
CA LEU A 273 -7.53 8.80 7.80
C LEU A 273 -7.33 9.60 6.51
N ALA A 274 -8.05 9.29 5.44
CA ALA A 274 -7.99 10.07 4.20
C ALA A 274 -8.41 11.53 4.43
N ASP A 275 -9.46 11.79 5.22
CA ASP A 275 -9.88 13.14 5.59
C ASP A 275 -8.81 13.89 6.40
N LEU A 276 -8.17 13.22 7.35
CA LEU A 276 -7.09 13.79 8.15
C LEU A 276 -5.84 14.10 7.31
N ILE A 277 -5.49 13.23 6.36
CA ILE A 277 -4.36 13.44 5.46
C ILE A 277 -4.67 14.56 4.45
N GLU A 278 -5.90 14.66 3.95
CA GLU A 278 -6.32 15.79 3.12
C GLU A 278 -6.21 17.12 3.90
N GLU A 279 -6.59 17.13 5.18
CA GLU A 279 -6.39 18.30 6.04
C GLU A 279 -4.90 18.62 6.22
N ALA A 280 -4.04 17.62 6.45
CA ALA A 280 -2.59 17.80 6.57
C ALA A 280 -1.97 18.41 5.30
N VAL A 281 -2.39 17.96 4.12
CA VAL A 281 -1.96 18.54 2.83
C VAL A 281 -2.45 19.98 2.69
N ASN A 282 -3.72 20.27 2.99
CA ASN A 282 -4.25 21.62 2.87
C ASN A 282 -3.65 22.61 3.90
N ASN A 283 -3.22 22.11 5.05
CA ASN A 283 -2.59 22.91 6.10
C ASN A 283 -1.08 23.14 5.90
N GLY A 284 -0.45 22.45 4.95
CA GLY A 284 0.99 22.51 4.73
C GLY A 284 1.78 21.70 5.77
N ASP A 285 1.17 20.67 6.35
CA ASP A 285 1.85 19.74 7.23
C ASP A 285 2.67 18.72 6.44
N THR A 286 2.27 18.43 5.19
CA THR A 286 3.07 17.72 4.18
C THR A 286 3.88 18.69 3.31
N VAL A 287 4.78 18.15 2.49
CA VAL A 287 5.59 18.94 1.55
C VAL A 287 5.40 18.50 0.10
N VAL A 288 5.68 19.40 -0.83
CA VAL A 288 5.73 19.19 -2.29
C VAL A 288 7.02 19.79 -2.84
N VAL A 289 7.47 19.37 -4.02
CA VAL A 289 8.68 19.96 -4.62
C VAL A 289 8.34 21.30 -5.23
N GLY A 290 8.96 22.36 -4.74
CA GLY A 290 8.84 23.71 -5.28
C GLY A 290 9.62 23.91 -6.59
N PRO A 291 9.39 25.03 -7.28
CA PRO A 291 10.09 25.36 -8.53
C PRO A 291 11.59 25.61 -8.35
N ASP A 292 12.05 25.78 -7.12
CA ASP A 292 13.46 25.84 -6.73
C ASP A 292 14.06 24.47 -6.41
N LEU A 293 13.32 23.38 -6.66
CA LEU A 293 13.69 21.98 -6.44
C LEU A 293 13.92 21.65 -4.95
N LEU A 294 13.14 22.27 -4.07
CA LEU A 294 13.18 22.01 -2.63
C LEU A 294 11.81 21.58 -2.11
N PRO A 295 11.76 20.74 -1.06
CA PRO A 295 10.49 20.33 -0.45
C PRO A 295 9.90 21.47 0.38
N HIS A 296 8.87 22.14 -0.14
CA HIS A 296 8.16 23.23 0.55
C HIS A 296 6.82 22.74 1.11
N PRO A 297 6.31 23.35 2.18
CA PRO A 297 4.97 23.06 2.68
C PRO A 297 3.92 23.09 1.57
N SER A 298 3.09 22.06 1.51
CA SER A 298 2.19 21.75 0.39
C SER A 298 1.11 22.81 0.13
N ASN A 299 0.85 23.70 1.09
CA ASN A 299 -0.05 24.84 0.94
C ASN A 299 0.62 26.14 0.45
N GLN A 300 1.95 26.15 0.28
CA GLN A 300 2.71 27.31 -0.20
C GLN A 300 2.95 27.29 -1.70
N ILE A 301 2.97 26.09 -2.30
CA ILE A 301 3.21 25.89 -3.73
C ILE A 301 1.92 25.39 -4.37
N PRO A 302 1.27 26.15 -5.27
CA PRO A 302 0.13 25.65 -6.02
C PRO A 302 0.50 24.43 -6.88
N ALA A 303 -0.44 23.50 -7.07
CA ALA A 303 -0.22 22.27 -7.84
C ALA A 303 0.29 22.51 -9.27
N ASP A 304 -0.10 23.62 -9.90
CA ASP A 304 0.33 24.00 -11.26
C ASP A 304 1.71 24.69 -11.30
N GLN A 305 2.39 24.77 -10.16
CA GLN A 305 3.66 25.47 -9.97
C GLN A 305 4.72 24.61 -9.24
N THR A 306 4.44 23.31 -9.06
CA THR A 306 5.42 22.37 -8.52
C THR A 306 6.61 22.22 -9.47
N GLY A 307 7.77 21.91 -8.91
CA GLY A 307 8.98 21.64 -9.66
C GLY A 307 9.02 20.20 -10.14
N ASP A 308 9.84 19.94 -11.15
CA ASP A 308 10.18 18.57 -11.59
C ASP A 308 11.51 18.17 -10.95
N ALA A 309 11.44 17.32 -9.93
CA ALA A 309 12.60 16.87 -9.16
C ALA A 309 13.64 16.15 -10.03
N GLY A 310 13.26 15.62 -11.19
CA GLY A 310 14.18 14.99 -12.15
C GLY A 310 15.27 15.91 -12.69
N ASN A 311 15.16 17.23 -12.47
CA ASN A 311 16.17 18.23 -12.83
C ASN A 311 17.20 18.49 -11.71
N ALA A 312 17.07 17.86 -10.55
CA ALA A 312 17.99 18.03 -9.43
C ALA A 312 19.22 17.13 -9.56
N GLU A 313 20.33 17.58 -8.97
CA GLU A 313 21.52 16.74 -8.80
C GLU A 313 21.26 15.70 -7.69
N PRO A 314 21.88 14.51 -7.76
CA PRO A 314 21.84 13.55 -6.66
C PRO A 314 22.42 14.16 -5.37
N ALA A 315 21.83 13.84 -4.23
CA ALA A 315 22.39 14.15 -2.92
C ALA A 315 22.84 12.85 -2.23
N PRO A 316 23.84 12.91 -1.34
CA PRO A 316 24.26 11.74 -0.58
C PRO A 316 23.20 11.41 0.49
N GLY A 317 22.72 10.16 0.49
CA GLY A 317 21.89 9.63 1.57
C GLY A 317 22.64 8.76 2.56
N GLU A 318 21.99 8.45 3.67
CA GLU A 318 22.53 7.58 4.72
C GLU A 318 21.93 6.16 4.64
N ASP A 319 22.70 5.15 5.05
CA ASP A 319 22.18 3.79 5.17
C ASP A 319 21.17 3.74 6.34
N PRO A 320 19.89 3.39 6.10
CA PRO A 320 18.89 3.36 7.16
C PRO A 320 19.10 2.15 8.10
N GLU A 321 18.73 2.33 9.37
CA GLU A 321 18.67 1.24 10.34
C GLU A 321 17.28 0.58 10.31
N PHE A 322 17.17 -0.62 9.76
CA PHE A 322 15.91 -1.39 9.73
C PHE A 322 15.66 -2.16 11.03
N ASN A 323 14.40 -2.27 11.44
CA ASN A 323 14.03 -3.07 12.59
C ASN A 323 14.07 -4.58 12.25
N ASP A 324 14.77 -5.40 13.05
CA ASP A 324 14.79 -6.85 12.88
C ASP A 324 13.41 -7.51 13.16
N GLU A 325 12.53 -6.85 13.92
CA GLU A 325 11.20 -7.36 14.30
C GLU A 325 10.14 -7.19 13.20
N SER A 326 10.37 -6.34 12.19
CA SER A 326 9.45 -6.16 11.04
C SER A 326 9.38 -7.37 10.10
N ARG A 327 10.24 -8.39 10.31
CA ARG A 327 10.31 -9.61 9.50
C ARG A 327 9.11 -10.54 9.63
N THR A 328 8.26 -10.37 10.65
CA THR A 328 7.08 -11.21 10.86
C THR A 328 5.92 -10.37 11.34
N THR A 329 4.89 -10.22 10.52
CA THR A 329 3.57 -9.84 11.02
C THR A 329 3.09 -10.96 11.96
N SER A 330 2.69 -10.61 13.18
CA SER A 330 2.38 -11.56 14.26
C SER A 330 0.99 -12.18 14.14
#